data_AF-A0A6P0K5Q1-F1
#
_entry.id   AF-A0A6P0K5Q1-F1
#
_cell.length_a   1.000
_cell.length_b   1.000
_cell.length_c   1.000
_cell.angle_alpha   90.00
_cell.angle_beta   90.00
_cell.angle_gamma   90.00
#
_symmetry.space_group_name_H-M   'P 1'
#
loop_
_entity.id
_entity.type
_entity.pdbx_description
1 polymer ?
#
loop_
_entity_poly.entity_id
_entity_poly.type
_entity_poly.pdbx_seq_one_letter_code
_entity_poly.pdbx_strand_id
1 'polypeptide(L)'
;MKNNFLPKYQESLYDYQSRTTSYYLQQLDTDVLKSFSSEQLEAITYILNQAIPKPSPKIVDLRFVVNLIFSKFYIVLFVGKDKRKRRRPYNPGKIARIGNLLAATILLIGLNFVLSAFILLIVYLTKSALGIDIFPGHLSDILRDFL
;
A
#
# COMPACT_ATOMS: atom_id res chain seq x y z
N MET A 1 21.10 -5.55 -19.72
CA MET A 1 21.08 -4.65 -18.54
C MET A 1 19.64 -4.23 -18.28
N LYS A 2 18.97 -4.86 -17.29
CA LYS A 2 17.65 -4.41 -16.83
C LYS A 2 17.88 -3.18 -15.96
N ASN A 3 17.60 -2.00 -16.49
CA ASN A 3 17.62 -0.76 -15.72
C ASN A 3 16.46 -0.80 -14.72
N ASN A 4 16.76 -1.23 -13.50
CA ASN A 4 15.85 -1.14 -12.37
C ASN A 4 15.76 0.33 -11.93
N PHE A 5 15.03 1.14 -12.69
CA PHE A 5 14.59 2.46 -12.24
C PHE A 5 13.51 2.26 -11.17
N LEU A 6 13.93 1.93 -9.96
CA LEU A 6 13.08 2.13 -8.81
C LEU A 6 12.90 3.65 -8.64
N PRO A 7 11.67 4.17 -8.59
CA PRO A 7 11.47 5.58 -8.33
C PRO A 7 12.17 5.95 -7.01
N LYS A 8 12.91 7.07 -7.01
CA LYS A 8 13.70 7.61 -5.87
C LYS A 8 12.97 7.61 -4.51
N TYR A 9 11.63 7.57 -4.55
CA TYR A 9 10.75 7.44 -3.39
C TYR A 9 10.77 6.04 -2.74
N GLN A 10 10.91 4.96 -3.50
CA GLN A 10 10.99 3.60 -2.97
C GLN A 10 12.32 3.36 -2.23
N GLU A 11 13.44 3.92 -2.72
CA GLU A 11 14.75 3.85 -2.06
C GLU A 11 14.74 4.45 -0.64
N SER A 12 14.14 5.62 -0.45
CA SER A 12 14.15 6.32 0.85
C SER A 12 13.36 5.59 1.95
N LEU A 13 12.41 4.73 1.57
CA LEU A 13 11.58 4.00 2.52
C LEU A 13 12.20 2.69 3.02
N TYR A 14 13.09 2.09 2.22
CA TYR A 14 13.94 0.98 2.68
C TYR A 14 15.00 1.52 3.66
N ASP A 15 15.56 2.69 3.38
CA ASP A 15 16.60 3.32 4.21
C ASP A 15 16.15 3.59 5.66
N TYR A 16 14.91 4.05 5.88
CA TYR A 16 14.44 4.36 7.23
C TYR A 16 14.40 3.12 8.16
N GLN A 17 14.10 1.94 7.61
CA GLN A 17 14.02 0.69 8.38
C GLN A 17 15.40 0.11 8.72
N SER A 18 16.44 0.50 7.96
CA SER A 18 17.83 0.06 8.18
C SER A 18 18.65 0.97 9.08
N ARG A 19 18.09 2.08 9.57
CA ARG A 19 18.84 3.01 10.44
C ARG A 19 19.15 2.36 11.78
N THR A 20 20.44 2.14 12.02
CA THR A 20 20.97 1.65 13.29
C THR A 20 21.60 2.79 14.08
N THR A 21 21.94 2.53 15.34
CA THR A 21 22.73 3.47 16.14
C THR A 21 24.04 3.84 15.45
N SER A 22 24.71 2.87 14.82
CA SER A 22 25.93 3.08 14.06
C SER A 22 25.74 4.02 12.87
N TYR A 23 24.60 3.95 12.17
CA TYR A 23 24.28 4.87 11.07
C TYR A 23 24.31 6.34 11.53
N TYR A 24 23.74 6.65 12.69
CA TYR A 24 23.73 8.01 13.21
C TYR A 24 25.09 8.44 13.77
N LEU A 25 25.83 7.53 14.43
CA LEU A 25 27.17 7.83 14.93
C LEU A 25 28.15 8.13 13.79
N GLN A 26 28.02 7.46 12.64
CA GLN A 26 28.84 7.69 11.46
C GLN A 26 28.52 8.99 10.71
N GLN A 27 27.41 9.66 11.03
CA GLN A 27 27.10 10.99 10.50
C GLN A 27 27.80 12.13 11.26
N LEU A 28 28.34 11.83 12.45
CA LEU A 28 29.14 12.81 13.19
C LEU A 28 30.48 13.03 12.47
N ASP A 29 31.02 14.23 12.64
CA ASP A 29 32.39 14.50 12.24
C ASP A 29 33.35 13.50 12.93
N THR A 30 34.36 13.05 12.18
CA THR A 30 35.26 11.98 12.64
C THR A 30 36.06 12.38 13.87
N ASP A 31 36.45 13.65 13.97
CA ASP A 31 37.22 14.15 15.10
C ASP A 31 36.33 14.31 16.35
N VAL A 32 35.07 14.71 16.14
CA VAL A 32 34.05 14.74 17.20
C VAL A 32 33.77 13.33 17.73
N LEU A 33 33.55 12.35 16.84
CA LEU A 33 33.27 10.97 17.25
C LEU A 33 34.43 10.36 18.05
N LYS A 34 35.68 10.65 17.66
CA LYS A 34 36.89 10.21 18.38
C LYS A 34 37.10 10.92 19.71
N SER A 35 36.53 12.12 19.89
CA SER A 35 36.65 12.87 21.14
C SER A 35 35.80 12.28 22.28
N PHE A 36 34.84 11.40 21.97
CA PHE A 36 33.99 10.78 22.97
C PHE A 36 34.75 9.72 23.77
N SER A 37 34.56 9.75 25.11
CA SER A 37 35.00 8.65 25.96
C SER A 37 34.14 7.40 25.76
N SER A 38 34.65 6.24 26.16
CA SER A 38 33.91 4.98 26.09
C SER A 38 32.56 5.04 26.82
N GLU A 39 32.53 5.68 28.00
CA GLU A 39 31.31 5.87 28.80
C GLU A 39 30.28 6.76 28.10
N GLN A 40 30.74 7.84 27.44
CA GLN A 40 29.87 8.72 26.65
C GLN A 40 29.29 8.00 25.44
N LEU A 41 30.12 7.24 24.72
CA LEU A 41 29.69 6.43 23.59
C LEU A 41 28.66 5.37 24.01
N GLU A 42 28.86 4.71 25.14
CA GLU A 42 27.91 3.74 25.68
C GLU A 42 26.57 4.38 26.05
N ALA A 43 26.60 5.51 26.77
CA ALA A 43 25.39 6.24 27.16
C ALA A 43 24.59 6.72 25.94
N ILE A 44 25.26 7.29 24.93
CA ILE A 44 24.64 7.71 23.67
C ILE A 44 24.06 6.50 22.94
N THR A 45 24.82 5.41 22.84
CA THR A 45 24.40 4.18 22.17
C THR A 45 23.15 3.59 22.82
N TYR A 46 23.11 3.57 24.16
CA TYR A 46 21.95 3.11 24.92
C TYR A 46 20.70 3.93 24.61
N ILE A 47 20.80 5.27 24.67
CA ILE A 47 19.67 6.16 24.39
C ILE A 47 19.20 6.00 22.93
N LEU A 48 20.12 5.98 21.97
CA LEU A 48 19.79 5.81 20.55
C LEU A 48 19.10 4.46 20.29
N ASN A 49 19.55 3.37 20.91
CA ASN A 49 18.91 2.06 20.79
C ASN A 49 17.45 2.03 21.30
N GLN A 50 17.11 2.89 22.26
CA GLN A 50 15.74 3.04 22.78
C GLN A 50 14.91 4.04 21.98
N ALA A 51 15.54 5.11 21.49
CA ALA A 51 14.88 6.19 20.77
C ALA A 51 14.59 5.84 19.31
N ILE A 52 15.46 5.06 18.65
CA ILE A 52 15.29 4.65 17.25
C ILE A 52 14.05 3.74 17.15
N PRO A 53 13.02 4.14 16.38
CA PRO A 53 11.81 3.34 16.26
C PRO A 53 12.09 1.99 15.61
N LYS A 54 11.98 0.91 16.38
CA LYS A 54 12.08 -0.45 15.85
C LYS A 54 10.81 -0.76 15.05
N PRO A 55 10.90 -1.04 13.74
CA PRO A 55 9.72 -1.38 12.97
C PRO A 55 9.07 -2.64 13.57
N SER A 56 7.78 -2.56 13.88
CA SER A 56 7.04 -3.75 14.29
C SER A 56 7.09 -4.77 13.15
N PRO A 57 7.33 -6.07 13.45
CA PRO A 57 7.24 -7.10 12.43
C PRO A 57 5.86 -7.04 11.78
N LYS A 58 5.84 -6.97 10.45
CA LYS A 58 4.64 -6.92 9.64
C LYS A 58 4.49 -8.26 8.93
N ILE A 59 3.27 -8.79 8.91
CA ILE A 59 2.92 -10.00 8.17
C ILE A 59 2.79 -9.63 6.68
N VAL A 60 2.25 -8.45 6.39
CA VAL A 60 2.17 -7.90 5.03
C VAL A 60 2.64 -6.45 5.04
N ASP A 61 3.54 -6.11 4.13
CA ASP A 61 4.01 -4.76 3.84
C ASP A 61 3.90 -4.52 2.33
N LEU A 62 2.78 -3.93 1.90
CA LEU A 62 2.52 -3.59 0.51
C LEU A 62 2.59 -2.07 0.34
N ARG A 63 3.51 -1.61 -0.50
CA ARG A 63 3.72 -0.20 -0.80
C ARG A 63 3.77 -0.03 -2.29
N PHE A 64 2.84 0.73 -2.85
CA PHE A 64 2.83 0.99 -4.28
C PHE A 64 2.33 2.39 -4.57
N VAL A 65 2.80 2.92 -5.69
CA VAL A 65 2.42 4.24 -6.19
C VAL A 65 1.49 4.02 -7.38
N VAL A 66 0.30 4.60 -7.33
CA VAL A 66 -0.63 4.63 -8.45
C VAL A 66 -0.56 6.02 -9.08
N ASN A 67 -0.11 6.07 -10.32
CA ASN A 67 -0.12 7.30 -11.10
C ASN A 67 -1.49 7.43 -11.77
N LEU A 68 -2.30 8.39 -11.34
CA LEU A 68 -3.47 8.87 -12.09
C LEU A 68 -3.02 10.00 -13.02
N ILE A 69 -3.84 10.31 -14.03
CA ILE A 69 -3.54 11.29 -15.09
C ILE A 69 -3.09 12.65 -14.53
N PHE A 70 -3.65 13.09 -13.38
CA PHE A 70 -3.33 14.38 -12.76
C PHE A 70 -2.62 14.30 -11.40
N SER A 71 -2.47 13.10 -10.82
CA SER A 71 -2.03 12.96 -9.42
C SER A 71 -1.35 11.62 -9.17
N LYS A 72 -0.36 11.61 -8.27
CA LYS A 72 0.31 10.39 -7.80
C LYS A 72 -0.20 10.04 -6.40
N PHE A 73 -0.73 8.85 -6.25
CA PHE A 73 -1.21 8.35 -4.97
C PHE A 73 -0.24 7.30 -4.44
N TYR A 74 0.23 7.50 -3.22
CA TYR A 74 1.04 6.52 -2.52
C TYR A 74 0.16 5.70 -1.58
N ILE A 75 0.07 4.41 -1.84
CA ILE A 75 -0.78 3.48 -1.11
C ILE A 75 0.11 2.56 -0.28
N VAL A 76 -0.21 2.47 1.00
CA VAL A 76 0.48 1.62 1.97
C VAL A 76 -0.51 0.73 2.69
N LEU A 77 -0.33 -0.56 2.56
CA LEU A 77 -1.09 -1.57 3.29
C LEU A 77 -0.14 -2.33 4.22
N PHE A 78 -0.35 -2.16 5.53
CA PHE A 78 0.34 -2.91 6.56
C PHE A 78 -0.63 -3.86 7.25
N VAL A 79 -0.30 -5.15 7.27
CA VAL A 79 -1.01 -6.14 8.08
C VAL A 79 -0.05 -6.69 9.11
N GLY A 80 -0.45 -6.70 10.37
CA GLY A 80 0.37 -7.20 11.47
C GLY A 80 -0.39 -7.22 12.80
N LYS A 81 0.14 -7.99 13.76
CA LYS A 81 -0.43 -8.07 15.11
C LYS A 81 -0.28 -6.74 15.82
N ASP A 82 -1.38 -6.17 16.33
CA ASP A 82 -1.31 -4.97 17.15
C ASP A 82 -0.60 -5.30 18.48
N LYS A 83 0.53 -4.66 18.73
CA LYS A 83 1.33 -4.80 19.96
C LYS A 83 1.35 -3.52 20.79
N ARG A 84 0.52 -2.52 20.46
CA ARG A 84 0.50 -1.24 21.17
C ARG A 84 -0.12 -1.43 22.55
N LYS A 85 0.61 -1.04 23.61
CA LYS A 85 0.14 -1.12 25.01
C LYS A 85 -0.95 -0.09 25.36
N ARG A 86 -1.08 0.98 24.58
CA ARG A 86 -2.09 2.03 24.80
C ARG A 86 -2.87 2.27 23.52
N ARG A 87 -4.20 2.19 23.61
CA ARG A 87 -5.08 2.73 22.57
C ARG A 87 -4.89 4.24 22.52
N ARG A 88 -4.53 4.78 21.36
CA ARG A 88 -4.67 6.21 21.12
C ARG A 88 -6.16 6.53 21.09
N PRO A 89 -6.64 7.58 21.77
CA PRO A 89 -8.00 8.05 21.58
C PRO A 89 -8.12 8.54 20.14
N TYR A 90 -8.71 7.70 19.28
CA TYR A 90 -9.04 8.05 17.92
C TYR A 90 -10.47 8.57 17.92
N ASN A 91 -10.61 9.90 17.97
CA ASN A 91 -11.91 10.55 17.80
C ASN A 91 -11.88 11.33 16.48
N PRO A 92 -12.24 10.69 15.34
CA PRO A 92 -12.29 11.40 14.08
C PRO A 92 -13.35 12.50 14.18
N GLY A 93 -12.98 13.73 13.85
CA GLY A 93 -13.95 14.82 13.73
C GLY A 93 -15.08 14.45 12.77
N LYS A 94 -16.25 15.07 12.91
CA LYS A 94 -17.46 14.74 12.13
C LYS A 94 -17.20 14.66 10.62
N ILE A 95 -16.41 15.59 10.09
CA ILE A 95 -16.02 15.63 8.67
C ILE A 95 -15.22 14.39 8.25
N ALA A 96 -14.22 14.00 9.05
CA ALA A 96 -13.40 12.82 8.76
C ALA A 96 -14.23 11.53 8.80
N ARG A 97 -15.24 11.45 9.67
CA ARG A 97 -16.16 10.30 9.74
C ARG A 97 -17.01 10.18 8.47
N ILE A 98 -17.55 11.30 7.97
CA ILE A 98 -18.34 11.34 6.74
C ILE A 98 -17.45 10.98 5.54
N GLY A 99 -16.25 11.57 5.46
CA GLY A 99 -15.28 11.27 4.40
C GLY A 99 -14.89 9.79 4.37
N ASN A 100 -14.63 9.19 5.53
CA ASN A 100 -14.32 7.76 5.63
C ASN A 100 -15.51 6.88 5.22
N LEU A 101 -16.74 7.27 5.58
CA LEU A 101 -17.95 6.54 5.18
C LEU A 101 -18.10 6.57 3.64
N LEU A 102 -18.01 7.76 3.04
CA LEU A 102 -18.11 7.91 1.59
C LEU A 102 -17.02 7.13 0.86
N ALA A 103 -15.77 7.22 1.32
CA ALA A 103 -14.66 6.47 0.75
C ALA A 103 -14.89 4.95 0.83
N ALA A 104 -15.36 4.45 1.99
CA ALA A 104 -15.69 3.05 2.16
C ALA A 104 -16.85 2.60 1.25
N THR A 105 -17.90 3.40 1.12
CA THR A 105 -19.04 3.12 0.25
C THR A 105 -18.62 3.05 -1.21
N ILE A 106 -17.87 4.04 -1.70
CA ILE A 106 -17.37 4.06 -3.08
C ILE A 106 -16.49 2.84 -3.36
N LEU A 107 -15.61 2.49 -2.41
CA LEU A 107 -14.72 1.33 -2.55
C LEU A 107 -15.52 0.02 -2.61
N LEU A 108 -16.54 -0.15 -1.76
CA LEU A 108 -17.41 -1.33 -1.76
C LEU A 108 -18.22 -1.46 -3.05
N ILE A 109 -18.80 -0.36 -3.54
CA ILE A 109 -19.53 -0.35 -4.81
C ILE A 109 -18.60 -0.70 -5.97
N GLY A 110 -17.41 -0.07 -6.03
CA GLY A 110 -16.42 -0.35 -7.07
C GLY A 110 -15.97 -1.81 -7.05
N LEU A 111 -15.68 -2.36 -5.87
CA LEU A 111 -15.31 -3.77 -5.72
C LEU A 111 -16.44 -4.70 -6.16
N ASN A 112 -17.69 -4.42 -5.78
CA ASN A 112 -18.84 -5.22 -6.17
C ASN A 112 -19.07 -5.19 -7.69
N PHE A 113 -18.88 -4.03 -8.31
CA PHE A 113 -18.99 -3.87 -9.76
C PHE A 113 -17.94 -4.69 -10.51
N VAL A 114 -16.67 -4.60 -10.09
CA VAL A 114 -15.58 -5.40 -10.67
C VAL A 114 -15.83 -6.89 -10.50
N LEU A 115 -16.28 -7.33 -9.31
CA LEU A 115 -16.58 -8.73 -9.06
C LEU A 115 -17.75 -9.22 -9.91
N SER A 116 -18.81 -8.42 -10.03
CA SER A 116 -19.98 -8.76 -10.86
C SER A 116 -19.60 -8.87 -12.33
N ALA A 117 -18.81 -7.92 -12.85
CA ALA A 117 -18.30 -7.97 -14.22
C ALA A 117 -17.43 -9.22 -14.46
N PHE A 118 -16.60 -9.58 -13.48
CA PHE A 118 -15.76 -10.78 -13.56
C PHE A 118 -16.57 -12.07 -13.56
N ILE A 119 -17.63 -12.16 -12.73
CA ILE A 119 -18.55 -13.29 -12.72
C ILE A 119 -19.28 -13.41 -14.06
N LEU A 120 -19.83 -12.30 -14.58
CA LEU A 120 -20.49 -12.29 -15.89
C LEU A 120 -19.54 -12.73 -17.01
N LEU A 121 -18.29 -12.29 -16.97
CA LEU A 121 -17.26 -12.70 -17.92
C LEU A 121 -17.01 -14.22 -17.84
N ILE A 122 -16.87 -14.79 -16.63
CA ILE A 122 -16.68 -16.24 -16.46
C ILE A 122 -17.89 -17.02 -16.97
N VAL A 123 -19.10 -16.58 -16.65
CA VAL A 123 -20.34 -17.22 -17.11
C VAL A 123 -20.41 -17.18 -18.64
N TYR A 124 -20.10 -16.04 -19.24
CA TYR A 124 -20.04 -15.89 -20.69
C TYR A 124 -19.00 -16.83 -21.34
N LEU A 125 -17.78 -16.87 -20.81
CA LEU A 125 -16.72 -17.73 -21.34
C LEU A 125 -17.06 -19.22 -21.19
N THR A 126 -17.62 -19.62 -20.05
CA THR A 126 -18.09 -20.99 -19.82
C THR A 126 -19.19 -21.36 -20.80
N LYS A 127 -20.18 -20.48 -20.98
CA LYS A 127 -21.25 -20.65 -21.99
C LYS A 127 -20.68 -20.79 -23.39
N SER A 128 -19.73 -19.92 -23.76
CA SER A 128 -19.09 -19.95 -25.08
C SER A 128 -18.30 -21.24 -25.30
N ALA A 129 -17.64 -21.77 -24.27
CA ALA A 129 -16.90 -23.03 -24.35
C ALA A 129 -17.82 -24.25 -24.44
N LEU A 130 -19.00 -24.21 -23.82
CA LEU A 130 -20.02 -25.28 -23.89
C LEU A 130 -20.82 -25.28 -25.20
N GLY A 131 -20.64 -24.27 -26.07
CA GLY A 131 -21.36 -24.17 -27.34
C GLY A 131 -22.86 -23.89 -27.18
N ILE A 132 -23.32 -23.52 -25.98
CA ILE A 132 -24.71 -23.14 -25.73
C ILE A 132 -24.94 -21.78 -26.38
N ASP A 133 -25.92 -21.64 -27.26
CA ASP A 133 -26.26 -20.35 -27.86
C ASP A 133 -27.45 -19.69 -27.16
N ILE A 134 -27.20 -18.62 -26.40
CA ILE A 134 -28.24 -17.92 -25.61
C ILE A 134 -29.02 -16.91 -26.49
N PHE A 135 -28.45 -16.49 -27.62
CA PHE A 135 -29.11 -15.61 -28.58
C PHE A 135 -29.07 -16.24 -29.98
N PRO A 136 -29.95 -17.22 -30.26
CA PRO A 136 -30.18 -17.66 -31.63
C PRO A 136 -30.90 -16.52 -32.38
N GLY A 137 -30.12 -15.63 -32.97
CA GLY A 137 -30.60 -14.45 -33.68
C GLY A 137 -29.58 -13.32 -33.59
N HIS A 138 -28.89 -13.06 -34.69
CA HIS A 138 -28.06 -11.87 -34.80
C HIS A 138 -28.95 -10.64 -35.00
N LEU A 139 -28.46 -9.46 -34.63
CA LEU A 139 -29.17 -8.19 -34.82
C LEU A 139 -29.59 -7.96 -36.30
N SER A 140 -28.86 -8.58 -37.23
CA SER A 140 -29.18 -8.65 -38.66
C SER A 140 -30.48 -9.37 -38.98
N ASP A 141 -30.85 -10.38 -38.21
CA ASP A 141 -32.04 -11.21 -38.45
C ASP A 141 -33.29 -10.43 -38.02
N ILE A 142 -33.21 -9.72 -36.89
CA ILE A 142 -34.27 -8.84 -36.40
C ILE A 142 -34.50 -7.66 -37.36
N LEU A 143 -33.45 -7.13 -37.98
CA LEU A 143 -33.55 -6.03 -38.95
C LEU A 143 -34.12 -6.48 -40.30
N ARG A 144 -33.93 -7.75 -40.69
CA ARG A 144 -34.50 -8.31 -41.92
C ARG A 144 -35.99 -8.57 -41.83
N ASP A 145 -36.49 -8.95 -40.66
CA ASP A 145 -37.93 -9.18 -40.46
C ASP A 145 -38.75 -7.88 -40.36
N PHE A 146 -38.08 -6.72 -40.18
CA PHE A 146 -38.74 -5.42 -40.02
C PHE A 146 -38.79 -4.57 -41.31
N LEU A 147 -38.10 -4.98 -42.39
CA LEU A 147 -37.96 -4.22 -43.64
C LEU A 147 -38.49 -5.02 -44.83
#